data_AF-A0A965LHN7-F1
#
_entry.id   AF-A0A965LHN7-F1
#
_cell.length_a   1.000
_cell.length_b   1.000
_cell.length_c   1.000
_cell.angle_alpha   90.00
_cell.angle_beta   90.00
_cell.angle_gamma   90.00
#
_symmetry.space_group_name_H-M   'P 1'
#
loop_
_entity.id
_entity.type
_entity.pdbx_description
1 polymer ?
#
loop_
_entity_poly.entity_id
_entity_poly.type
_entity_poly.pdbx_seq_one_letter_code
_entity_poly.pdbx_strand_id
1 'polypeptide(L)'
;MSVILSARNLSRIYPARRGSITAVDLVSLDIQVGEFVAVCGRSGSGKSTLMAILGALARPDHGTLRLEGTDLLQLPHRKLANLRSHRMGFMLQTNSLLPGLTALDNAALPGLLAGKSHHHAYSRAQNLLTRLGMGERWDAFPHELSGGQQRRVSLARALQNEPALLLLDEPTSNLDPLAEEEILKVLQELRDERKLAIFAVTHGDQLASLADRVFQMSAGQLALAEKPSAAPVRSSLIERQGPVFEKTPQGLANDETPKAAPVGDWRGPASFFLSTLLLGSSLLYSTDRIIAWSQGRHLWAQQEKKRITEEIAFRQLRADVDSFDAMDDGNVRANLFLQNFDPSLRFFILGPTIRIFYQADGRWDSVPQESSEASDAKIREVVPAKTLIPFHFRLLPPKYDELIRGYFHIRITSTMVVSETREAKGDLFERQDDYYIYLKDPRLTEDEVRRRNGWKPGSVVPPWIAMPAH
;
A
#
# COMPACT_ATOMS: atom_id res chain seq x y z
N MET A 1 11.18 8.05 -32.86
CA MET A 1 10.92 8.00 -31.41
C MET A 1 12.27 8.03 -30.70
N SER A 2 12.49 8.98 -29.79
CA SER A 2 13.72 9.07 -29.00
C SER A 2 13.52 8.40 -27.65
N VAL A 3 14.49 7.58 -27.25
CA VAL A 3 14.51 6.90 -25.94
C VAL A 3 14.83 7.93 -24.85
N ILE A 4 13.97 8.07 -23.85
CA ILE A 4 14.21 8.93 -22.68
C ILE A 4 14.97 8.18 -21.59
N LEU A 5 14.61 6.91 -21.33
CA LEU A 5 15.23 6.05 -20.33
C LEU A 5 15.57 4.72 -20.97
N SER A 6 16.81 4.27 -20.79
CA SER A 6 17.28 2.98 -21.28
C SER A 6 17.86 2.16 -20.14
N ALA A 7 17.27 0.99 -19.90
CA ALA A 7 17.71 -0.01 -18.95
C ALA A 7 18.13 -1.27 -19.70
N ARG A 8 19.31 -1.81 -19.36
CA ARG A 8 19.82 -3.05 -19.96
C ARG A 8 20.29 -4.00 -18.87
N ASN A 9 19.73 -5.22 -18.89
CA ASN A 9 20.12 -6.35 -18.05
C ASN A 9 20.24 -5.98 -16.57
N LEU A 10 19.29 -5.20 -16.06
CA LEU A 10 19.27 -4.78 -14.67
C LEU A 10 18.99 -5.99 -13.78
N SER A 11 19.84 -6.19 -12.77
CA SER A 11 19.60 -7.18 -11.70
C SER A 11 19.79 -6.57 -10.33
N ARG A 12 18.98 -7.01 -9.36
CA ARG A 12 19.09 -6.62 -7.95
C ARG A 12 18.77 -7.79 -7.03
N ILE A 13 19.71 -8.09 -6.15
CA ILE A 13 19.69 -9.21 -5.22
C ILE A 13 19.79 -8.66 -3.80
N TYR A 14 18.88 -9.04 -2.93
CA TYR A 14 18.90 -8.67 -1.51
C TYR A 14 19.29 -9.88 -0.65
N PRO A 15 20.11 -9.68 0.39
CA PRO A 15 20.34 -10.73 1.38
C PRO A 15 19.06 -10.97 2.18
N ALA A 16 18.74 -12.24 2.44
CA ALA A 16 17.58 -12.66 3.21
C ALA A 16 17.99 -13.68 4.28
N ARG A 17 17.13 -13.87 5.29
CA ARG A 17 17.39 -14.78 6.41
C ARG A 17 17.64 -16.23 5.98
N ARG A 18 17.13 -16.63 4.80
CA ARG A 18 17.37 -17.92 4.14
C ARG A 18 17.91 -17.71 2.72
N GLY A 19 19.14 -17.21 2.60
CA GLY A 19 19.83 -17.04 1.31
C GLY A 19 19.70 -15.63 0.72
N SER A 20 19.34 -15.53 -0.55
CA SER A 20 19.21 -14.26 -1.26
C SER A 20 17.92 -14.22 -2.07
N ILE A 21 17.30 -13.03 -2.17
CA ILE A 21 16.10 -12.79 -2.97
C ILE A 21 16.50 -11.94 -4.17
N THR A 22 16.37 -12.49 -5.37
CA THR A 22 16.50 -11.72 -6.61
C THR A 22 15.21 -10.94 -6.84
N ALA A 23 15.25 -9.64 -6.57
CA ALA A 23 14.10 -8.75 -6.72
C ALA A 23 13.94 -8.24 -8.16
N VAL A 24 15.04 -8.14 -8.92
CA VAL A 24 15.02 -7.82 -10.35
C VAL A 24 16.03 -8.75 -11.03
N ASP A 25 15.63 -9.39 -12.11
CA ASP A 25 16.41 -10.42 -12.81
C ASP A 25 16.53 -10.09 -14.31
N LEU A 26 17.71 -9.60 -14.72
CA LEU A 26 18.10 -9.32 -16.10
C LEU A 26 17.07 -8.49 -16.90
N VAL A 27 16.43 -7.53 -16.24
CA VAL A 27 15.38 -6.71 -16.85
C VAL A 27 15.98 -5.70 -17.83
N SER A 28 15.49 -5.72 -19.07
CA SER A 28 15.78 -4.72 -20.09
C SER A 28 14.50 -4.01 -20.51
N LEU A 29 14.53 -2.68 -20.49
CA LEU A 29 13.37 -1.84 -20.80
C LEU A 29 13.85 -0.52 -21.42
N ASP A 30 13.19 -0.07 -22.48
CA ASP A 30 13.29 1.29 -22.98
C ASP A 30 11.94 1.98 -22.83
N ILE A 31 12.01 3.24 -22.40
CA ILE A 31 10.89 4.17 -22.36
C ILE A 31 11.18 5.28 -23.36
N GLN A 32 10.24 5.59 -24.23
CA GLN A 32 10.31 6.68 -25.21
C GLN A 32 9.80 7.99 -24.61
N VAL A 33 10.18 9.11 -25.23
CA VAL A 33 9.55 10.41 -24.94
C VAL A 33 8.04 10.32 -25.19
N GLY A 34 7.25 10.76 -24.21
CA GLY A 34 5.78 10.73 -24.27
C GLY A 34 5.14 9.35 -24.20
N GLU A 35 5.91 8.30 -23.87
CA GLU A 35 5.38 6.96 -23.68
C GLU A 35 4.90 6.76 -22.23
N PHE A 36 3.73 6.15 -22.08
CA PHE A 36 3.24 5.65 -20.81
C PHE A 36 3.47 4.13 -20.73
N VAL A 37 4.38 3.69 -19.85
CA VAL A 37 4.59 2.29 -19.51
C VAL A 37 3.95 1.95 -18.17
N ALA A 38 3.15 0.90 -18.11
CA ALA A 38 2.62 0.33 -16.87
C ALA A 38 3.24 -1.04 -16.57
N VAL A 39 3.52 -1.31 -15.30
CA VAL A 39 4.00 -2.60 -14.81
C VAL A 39 3.04 -3.15 -13.76
N CYS A 40 2.41 -4.27 -14.10
CA CYS A 40 1.49 -5.03 -13.24
C CYS A 40 2.20 -6.27 -12.68
N GLY A 41 1.69 -6.83 -11.58
CA GLY A 41 2.30 -8.02 -10.95
C GLY A 41 1.95 -8.13 -9.49
N ARG A 42 2.04 -9.31 -8.87
CA ARG A 42 1.67 -9.51 -7.45
C ARG A 42 2.56 -8.69 -6.50
N SER A 43 2.11 -8.48 -5.25
CA SER A 43 2.98 -7.92 -4.22
C SER A 43 4.24 -8.79 -4.06
N GLY A 44 5.39 -8.16 -3.87
CA GLY A 44 6.68 -8.86 -3.79
C GLY A 44 7.26 -9.36 -5.12
N SER A 45 6.65 -9.07 -6.28
CA SER A 45 7.21 -9.50 -7.57
C SER A 45 8.44 -8.70 -8.04
N GLY A 46 8.74 -7.58 -7.37
CA GLY A 46 9.91 -6.72 -7.65
C GLY A 46 9.60 -5.35 -8.24
N LYS A 47 8.31 -4.99 -8.44
CA LYS A 47 7.89 -3.76 -9.14
C LYS A 47 8.46 -2.47 -8.54
N SER A 48 8.29 -2.28 -7.23
CA SER A 48 8.81 -1.10 -6.53
C SER A 48 10.34 -1.07 -6.53
N THR A 49 11.01 -2.23 -6.49
CA THR A 49 12.48 -2.32 -6.65
C THR A 49 12.90 -1.88 -8.05
N LEU A 50 12.21 -2.34 -9.10
CA LEU A 50 12.47 -1.91 -10.47
C LEU A 50 12.28 -0.40 -10.61
N MET A 51 11.16 0.15 -10.14
CA MET A 51 10.91 1.59 -10.14
C MET A 51 12.01 2.38 -9.39
N ALA A 52 12.43 1.91 -8.22
CA ALA A 52 13.50 2.52 -7.45
C ALA A 52 14.84 2.50 -8.19
N ILE A 53 15.14 1.45 -8.95
CA ILE A 53 16.33 1.39 -9.81
C ILE A 53 16.20 2.37 -10.97
N LEU A 54 15.07 2.38 -11.69
CA LEU A 54 14.84 3.29 -12.82
C LEU A 54 14.92 4.76 -12.41
N GLY A 55 14.45 5.08 -11.19
CA GLY A 55 14.58 6.40 -10.57
C GLY A 55 15.93 6.70 -9.94
N ALA A 56 16.89 5.78 -10.05
CA ALA A 56 18.22 5.86 -9.43
C ALA A 56 18.18 6.15 -7.91
N LEU A 57 17.14 5.64 -7.22
CA LEU A 57 17.02 5.61 -5.75
C LEU A 57 17.73 4.37 -5.18
N ALA A 58 17.75 3.28 -5.93
CA ALA A 58 18.52 2.09 -5.64
C ALA A 58 19.55 1.85 -6.76
N ARG A 59 20.74 1.36 -6.39
CA ARG A 59 21.72 0.88 -7.38
C ARG A 59 21.44 -0.58 -7.72
N PRO A 60 21.41 -0.95 -9.01
CA PRO A 60 21.40 -2.36 -9.40
C PRO A 60 22.78 -2.98 -9.15
N ASP A 61 22.83 -4.30 -9.02
CA ASP A 61 24.09 -5.06 -8.89
C ASP A 61 24.74 -5.28 -10.26
N HIS A 62 23.91 -5.42 -11.30
CA HIS A 62 24.34 -5.59 -12.69
C HIS A 62 23.48 -4.76 -13.65
N GLY A 63 24.01 -4.52 -14.84
CA GLY A 63 23.32 -3.83 -15.93
C GLY A 63 23.75 -2.38 -16.12
N THR A 64 23.05 -1.68 -17.01
CA THR A 64 23.28 -0.25 -17.28
C THR A 64 21.96 0.51 -17.26
N LEU A 65 22.01 1.77 -16.83
CA LEU A 65 20.87 2.65 -16.74
C LEU A 65 21.24 4.04 -17.26
N ARG A 66 20.56 4.50 -18.30
CA ARG A 66 20.77 5.81 -18.92
C ARG A 66 19.49 6.62 -18.96
N LEU A 67 19.55 7.88 -18.57
CA LEU A 67 18.49 8.87 -18.81
C LEU A 67 19.02 9.92 -19.78
N GLU A 68 18.32 10.14 -20.90
CA GLU A 68 18.72 11.09 -21.96
C GLU A 68 20.17 10.91 -22.41
N GLY A 69 20.58 9.65 -22.57
CA GLY A 69 21.94 9.27 -22.94
C GLY A 69 22.98 9.37 -21.81
N THR A 70 22.64 9.95 -20.67
CA THR A 70 23.54 10.07 -19.51
C THR A 70 23.51 8.79 -18.67
N ASP A 71 24.66 8.16 -18.46
CA ASP A 71 24.81 6.99 -17.58
C ASP A 71 24.68 7.36 -16.12
N LEU A 72 23.59 6.90 -15.48
CA LEU A 72 23.27 7.25 -14.10
C LEU A 72 24.14 6.53 -13.07
N LEU A 73 24.70 5.37 -13.41
CA LEU A 73 25.48 4.55 -12.48
C LEU A 73 26.90 5.10 -12.30
N GLN A 74 27.40 5.82 -13.31
CA GLN A 74 28.72 6.46 -13.32
C GLN A 74 28.71 7.89 -12.73
N LEU A 75 27.54 8.47 -12.47
CA LEU A 75 27.45 9.82 -11.90
C LEU A 75 27.86 9.84 -10.41
N PRO A 76 28.68 10.82 -9.98
CA PRO A 76 28.88 11.12 -8.57
C PRO A 76 27.55 11.45 -7.88
N HIS A 77 27.44 11.10 -6.58
CA HIS A 77 26.20 11.22 -5.81
C HIS A 77 25.53 12.60 -5.92
N ARG A 78 26.30 13.70 -5.85
CA ARG A 78 25.78 15.07 -5.97
C ARG A 78 25.21 15.38 -7.36
N LYS A 79 25.88 14.92 -8.44
CA LYS A 79 25.39 15.11 -9.81
C LYS A 79 24.13 14.27 -10.06
N LEU A 80 24.08 13.06 -9.52
CA LEU A 80 22.90 12.19 -9.61
C LEU A 80 21.70 12.81 -8.86
N ALA A 81 21.91 13.34 -7.66
CA ALA A 81 20.87 14.02 -6.90
C ALA A 81 20.33 15.27 -7.64
N ASN A 82 21.23 16.08 -8.22
CA ASN A 82 20.85 17.23 -9.03
C ASN A 82 20.04 16.80 -10.27
N LEU A 83 20.48 15.78 -11.00
CA LEU A 83 19.75 15.22 -12.14
C LEU A 83 18.36 14.73 -11.73
N ARG A 84 18.23 13.93 -10.66
CA ARG A 84 16.92 13.48 -10.15
C ARG A 84 16.01 14.67 -9.83
N SER A 85 16.54 15.67 -9.12
CA SER A 85 15.78 16.85 -8.72
C SER A 85 15.20 17.64 -9.91
N HIS A 86 15.88 17.64 -11.06
CA HIS A 86 15.46 18.42 -12.23
C HIS A 86 14.72 17.60 -13.30
N ARG A 87 15.07 16.32 -13.47
CA ARG A 87 14.62 15.51 -14.61
C ARG A 87 13.69 14.36 -14.24
N MET A 88 13.52 14.04 -12.96
CA MET A 88 12.66 12.95 -12.50
C MET A 88 11.61 13.42 -11.49
N GLY A 89 10.36 13.00 -11.69
CA GLY A 89 9.26 13.20 -10.76
C GLY A 89 8.91 11.89 -10.08
N PHE A 90 8.58 11.93 -8.79
CA PHE A 90 8.24 10.75 -8.00
C PHE A 90 6.92 10.92 -7.27
N MET A 91 6.02 9.95 -7.44
CA MET A 91 4.87 9.74 -6.58
C MET A 91 4.98 8.33 -6.02
N LEU A 92 5.26 8.23 -4.72
CA LEU A 92 5.38 6.94 -4.03
C LEU A 92 4.02 6.50 -3.50
N GLN A 93 3.89 5.23 -3.14
CA GLN A 93 2.66 4.65 -2.59
C GLN A 93 2.20 5.38 -1.32
N THR A 94 3.13 5.86 -0.50
CA THR A 94 2.84 6.77 0.62
C THR A 94 2.87 8.21 0.14
N ASN A 95 1.89 9.02 0.56
CA ASN A 95 1.79 10.44 0.17
C ASN A 95 3.06 11.24 0.50
N SER A 96 3.88 10.77 1.47
CA SER A 96 5.22 11.30 1.79
C SER A 96 5.25 12.83 1.92
N LEU A 97 4.12 13.45 2.32
CA LEU A 97 4.03 14.90 2.50
C LEU A 97 4.66 15.27 3.83
N LEU A 98 5.29 16.44 3.89
CA LEU A 98 5.85 16.96 5.14
C LEU A 98 4.69 17.53 5.98
N PRO A 99 4.44 16.99 7.19
CA PRO A 99 3.24 17.32 7.97
C PRO A 99 3.22 18.76 8.47
N GLY A 100 4.39 19.39 8.64
CA GLY A 100 4.52 20.78 9.05
C GLY A 100 4.45 21.80 7.91
N LEU A 101 4.20 21.36 6.68
CA LEU A 101 4.09 22.21 5.50
C LEU A 101 2.67 22.15 4.94
N THR A 102 2.17 23.27 4.43
CA THR A 102 0.89 23.31 3.71
C THR A 102 0.95 22.51 2.41
N ALA A 103 -0.19 22.30 1.75
CA ALA A 103 -0.24 21.71 0.41
C ALA A 103 0.60 22.52 -0.59
N LEU A 104 0.51 23.86 -0.55
CA LEU A 104 1.28 24.77 -1.37
C LEU A 104 2.78 24.65 -1.12
N ASP A 105 3.20 24.64 0.15
CA ASP A 105 4.61 24.51 0.52
C ASP A 105 5.20 23.16 0.10
N ASN A 106 4.44 22.07 0.31
CA ASN A 106 4.83 20.73 -0.14
C ASN A 106 5.02 20.68 -1.67
N ALA A 107 4.10 21.28 -2.43
CA ALA A 107 4.17 21.33 -3.88
C ALA A 107 5.32 22.24 -4.38
N ALA A 108 5.61 23.35 -3.69
CA ALA A 108 6.66 24.29 -4.06
C ALA A 108 8.07 23.78 -3.77
N LEU A 109 8.23 22.94 -2.73
CA LEU A 109 9.51 22.51 -2.16
C LEU A 109 10.54 22.02 -3.20
N PRO A 110 10.22 21.14 -4.18
CA PRO A 110 11.20 20.70 -5.17
C PRO A 110 11.77 21.84 -6.02
N GLY A 111 10.96 22.87 -6.30
CA GLY A 111 11.39 24.05 -7.04
C GLY A 111 12.39 24.88 -6.23
N LEU A 112 12.12 25.06 -4.94
CA LEU A 112 13.04 25.76 -4.02
C LEU A 112 14.37 25.02 -3.89
N LEU A 113 14.32 23.69 -3.72
CA LEU A 113 15.53 22.86 -3.61
C LEU A 113 16.34 22.80 -4.92
N ALA A 114 15.69 23.00 -6.06
CA ALA A 114 16.33 23.12 -7.37
C ALA A 114 16.92 24.53 -7.61
N GLY A 115 16.80 25.47 -6.67
CA GLY A 115 17.35 26.82 -6.78
C GLY A 115 16.48 27.77 -7.61
N LYS A 116 15.20 27.44 -7.86
CA LYS A 116 14.26 28.38 -8.47
C LYS A 116 13.89 29.49 -7.47
N SER A 117 13.58 30.68 -7.97
CA SER A 117 13.14 31.78 -7.10
C SER A 117 11.85 31.41 -6.36
N HIS A 118 11.67 31.95 -5.15
CA HIS A 118 10.45 31.76 -4.37
C HIS A 118 9.19 32.07 -5.19
N HIS A 119 9.15 33.24 -5.84
CA HIS A 119 8.02 33.64 -6.68
C HIS A 119 7.70 32.59 -7.76
N HIS A 120 8.71 32.11 -8.49
CA HIS A 120 8.50 31.10 -9.53
C HIS A 120 8.03 29.77 -8.95
N ALA A 121 8.64 29.30 -7.86
CA ALA A 121 8.29 28.02 -7.23
C ALA A 121 6.84 28.02 -6.73
N TYR A 122 6.44 29.06 -5.99
CA TYR A 122 5.08 29.17 -5.44
C TYR A 122 4.02 29.41 -6.52
N SER A 123 4.28 30.30 -7.48
CA SER A 123 3.34 30.55 -8.59
C SER A 123 3.07 29.28 -9.40
N ARG A 124 4.12 28.50 -9.69
CA ARG A 124 3.96 27.23 -10.38
C ARG A 124 3.22 26.19 -9.53
N ALA A 125 3.56 26.08 -8.25
CA ALA A 125 2.91 25.15 -7.34
C ALA A 125 1.41 25.43 -7.22
N GLN A 126 1.03 26.70 -7.09
CA GLN A 126 -0.37 27.14 -7.12
C GLN A 126 -1.07 26.72 -8.41
N ASN A 127 -0.48 27.00 -9.58
CA ASN A 127 -1.06 26.61 -10.86
C ASN A 127 -1.26 25.09 -10.98
N LEU A 128 -0.30 24.29 -10.50
CA LEU A 128 -0.41 22.82 -10.49
C LEU A 128 -1.52 22.36 -9.55
N LEU A 129 -1.59 22.91 -8.33
CA LEU A 129 -2.65 22.58 -7.37
C LEU A 129 -4.03 22.95 -7.90
N THR A 130 -4.20 24.14 -8.48
CA THR A 130 -5.46 24.56 -9.10
C THR A 130 -5.90 23.60 -10.20
N ARG A 131 -4.98 23.20 -11.09
CA ARG A 131 -5.28 22.21 -12.15
C ARG A 131 -5.68 20.85 -11.62
N LEU A 132 -5.16 20.48 -10.45
CA LEU A 132 -5.51 19.24 -9.76
C LEU A 132 -6.74 19.38 -8.85
N GLY A 133 -7.53 20.47 -8.94
CA GLY A 133 -8.72 20.65 -8.10
C GLY A 133 -8.41 20.96 -6.63
N MET A 134 -7.19 21.39 -6.32
CA MET A 134 -6.72 21.76 -4.97
C MET A 134 -6.67 23.27 -4.74
N GLY A 135 -7.26 24.08 -5.63
CA GLY A 135 -7.18 25.55 -5.59
C GLY A 135 -7.69 26.18 -4.31
N GLU A 136 -8.78 25.64 -3.73
CA GLU A 136 -9.37 26.15 -2.47
C GLU A 136 -8.71 25.58 -1.21
N ARG A 137 -7.79 24.62 -1.36
CA ARG A 137 -7.22 23.83 -0.25
C ARG A 137 -5.68 23.88 -0.23
N TRP A 138 -5.09 24.84 -0.92
CA TRP A 138 -3.65 25.04 -1.00
C TRP A 138 -2.99 25.40 0.35
N ASP A 139 -3.71 26.05 1.26
CA ASP A 139 -3.22 26.44 2.59
C ASP A 139 -3.40 25.31 3.64
N ALA A 140 -4.08 24.23 3.28
CA ALA A 140 -4.37 23.13 4.20
C ALA A 140 -3.12 22.28 4.47
N PHE A 141 -2.97 21.86 5.72
CA PHE A 141 -1.95 20.91 6.14
C PHE A 141 -2.35 19.47 5.78
N PRO A 142 -1.40 18.53 5.62
CA PRO A 142 -1.70 17.15 5.24
C PRO A 142 -2.76 16.45 6.11
N HIS A 143 -2.79 16.71 7.41
CA HIS A 143 -3.76 16.12 8.34
C HIS A 143 -5.21 16.62 8.12
N GLU A 144 -5.38 17.74 7.42
CA GLU A 144 -6.68 18.32 7.08
C GLU A 144 -7.18 17.85 5.71
N LEU A 145 -6.34 17.13 4.96
CA LEU A 145 -6.62 16.67 3.60
C LEU A 145 -7.06 15.21 3.60
N SER A 146 -8.05 14.89 2.75
CA SER A 146 -8.40 13.49 2.45
C SER A 146 -7.23 12.76 1.77
N GLY A 147 -7.23 11.43 1.80
CA GLY A 147 -6.20 10.63 1.12
C GLY A 147 -6.04 11.00 -0.36
N GLY A 148 -7.16 11.21 -1.08
CA GLY A 148 -7.15 11.68 -2.47
C GLY A 148 -6.63 13.09 -2.66
N GLN A 149 -6.93 14.02 -1.74
CA GLN A 149 -6.36 15.35 -1.76
C GLN A 149 -4.84 15.30 -1.55
N GLN A 150 -4.35 14.50 -0.60
CA GLN A 150 -2.92 14.33 -0.37
C GLN A 150 -2.19 13.74 -1.59
N ARG A 151 -2.85 12.84 -2.34
CA ARG A 151 -2.29 12.31 -3.61
C ARG A 151 -2.17 13.37 -4.69
N ARG A 152 -3.18 14.22 -4.82
CA ARG A 152 -3.13 15.37 -5.75
C ARG A 152 -1.99 16.33 -5.39
N VAL A 153 -1.78 16.62 -4.11
CA VAL A 153 -0.60 17.40 -3.66
C VAL A 153 0.71 16.69 -4.00
N SER A 154 0.78 15.37 -3.81
CA SER A 154 1.96 14.56 -4.13
C SER A 154 2.28 14.59 -5.62
N LEU A 155 1.26 14.53 -6.48
CA LEU A 155 1.39 14.66 -7.93
C LEU A 155 1.84 16.07 -8.33
N ALA A 156 1.26 17.14 -7.75
CA ALA A 156 1.72 18.51 -7.98
C ALA A 156 3.22 18.65 -7.66
N ARG A 157 3.64 18.12 -6.50
CA ARG A 157 5.04 18.11 -6.07
C ARG A 157 5.94 17.37 -7.07
N ALA A 158 5.51 16.21 -7.57
CA ALA A 158 6.26 15.44 -8.57
C ALA A 158 6.47 16.20 -9.89
N LEU A 159 5.52 17.07 -10.27
CA LEU A 159 5.51 17.83 -11.53
C LEU A 159 6.16 19.21 -11.43
N GLN A 160 6.55 19.63 -10.22
CA GLN A 160 7.06 20.97 -9.92
C GLN A 160 8.28 21.35 -10.75
N ASN A 161 9.13 20.39 -11.10
CA ASN A 161 10.36 20.65 -11.84
C ASN A 161 10.32 20.34 -13.34
N GLU A 162 9.14 20.08 -13.91
CA GLU A 162 9.02 19.69 -15.33
C GLU A 162 9.89 18.47 -15.64
N PRO A 163 9.68 17.35 -14.92
CA PRO A 163 10.51 16.18 -15.11
C PRO A 163 10.36 15.65 -16.55
N ALA A 164 11.40 15.01 -17.05
CA ALA A 164 11.34 14.28 -18.32
C ALA A 164 10.72 12.89 -18.14
N LEU A 165 10.82 12.33 -16.93
CA LEU A 165 10.28 11.03 -16.54
C LEU A 165 9.51 11.15 -15.23
N LEU A 166 8.25 10.72 -15.23
CA LEU A 166 7.41 10.62 -14.05
C LEU A 166 7.30 9.15 -13.61
N LEU A 167 7.69 8.85 -12.38
CA LEU A 167 7.66 7.53 -11.77
C LEU A 167 6.54 7.47 -10.72
N LEU A 168 5.59 6.57 -10.91
CA LEU A 168 4.37 6.46 -10.09
C LEU A 168 4.27 5.07 -9.47
N ASP A 169 4.17 4.98 -8.15
CA ASP A 169 3.92 3.72 -7.43
C ASP A 169 2.48 3.70 -6.91
N GLU A 170 1.63 2.90 -7.55
CA GLU A 170 0.21 2.72 -7.24
C GLU A 170 -0.57 4.05 -7.12
N PRO A 171 -0.52 4.96 -8.12
CA PRO A 171 -0.99 6.34 -7.98
C PRO A 171 -2.50 6.50 -7.75
N THR A 172 -3.30 5.48 -8.07
CA THR A 172 -4.77 5.48 -7.86
C THR A 172 -5.25 4.56 -6.75
N SER A 173 -4.35 3.79 -6.10
CA SER A 173 -4.73 2.93 -4.98
C SER A 173 -5.43 3.71 -3.85
N ASN A 174 -6.43 3.09 -3.20
CA ASN A 174 -7.13 3.66 -2.03
C ASN A 174 -7.81 5.02 -2.29
N LEU A 175 -8.15 5.31 -3.55
CA LEU A 175 -8.98 6.46 -3.92
C LEU A 175 -10.42 6.05 -4.14
N ASP A 176 -11.33 7.01 -3.91
CA ASP A 176 -12.69 6.89 -4.41
C ASP A 176 -12.69 6.99 -5.96
N PRO A 177 -13.72 6.42 -6.63
CA PRO A 177 -13.74 6.36 -8.09
C PRO A 177 -13.63 7.73 -8.78
N LEU A 178 -14.22 8.78 -8.20
CA LEU A 178 -14.18 10.12 -8.78
C LEU A 178 -12.76 10.71 -8.70
N ALA A 179 -12.10 10.58 -7.54
CA ALA A 179 -10.71 11.02 -7.39
C ALA A 179 -9.73 10.22 -8.25
N GLU A 180 -9.98 8.92 -8.47
CA GLU A 180 -9.22 8.11 -9.42
C GLU A 180 -9.36 8.66 -10.86
N GLU A 181 -10.59 8.89 -11.34
CA GLU A 181 -10.84 9.46 -12.67
C GLU A 181 -10.13 10.80 -12.91
N GLU A 182 -10.13 11.68 -11.92
CA GLU A 182 -9.42 12.97 -12.00
C GLU A 182 -7.90 12.78 -12.19
N ILE A 183 -7.27 11.89 -11.43
CA ILE A 183 -5.84 11.60 -11.58
C ILE A 183 -5.56 10.98 -12.95
N LEU A 184 -6.37 10.00 -13.36
CA LEU A 184 -6.23 9.34 -14.65
C LEU A 184 -6.29 10.33 -15.80
N LYS A 185 -7.25 11.27 -15.77
CA LYS A 185 -7.38 12.33 -16.76
C LYS A 185 -6.13 13.22 -16.83
N VAL A 186 -5.59 13.62 -15.68
CA VAL A 186 -4.37 14.42 -15.63
C VAL A 186 -3.17 13.67 -16.23
N LEU A 187 -3.04 12.38 -15.93
CA LEU A 187 -1.95 11.56 -16.48
C LEU A 187 -2.06 11.42 -18.01
N GLN A 188 -3.27 11.27 -18.54
CA GLN A 188 -3.53 11.29 -19.98
C GLN A 188 -3.13 12.64 -20.61
N GLU A 189 -3.58 13.76 -20.03
CA GLU A 189 -3.21 15.11 -20.51
C GLU A 189 -1.69 15.32 -20.52
N LEU A 190 -0.99 14.89 -19.46
CA LEU A 190 0.47 15.01 -19.36
C LEU A 190 1.21 14.18 -20.42
N ARG A 191 0.73 12.96 -20.71
CA ARG A 191 1.25 12.13 -21.79
C ARG A 191 0.99 12.79 -23.16
N ASP A 192 -0.25 13.17 -23.43
CA ASP A 192 -0.72 13.53 -24.77
C ASP A 192 -0.23 14.91 -25.19
N GLU A 193 -0.36 15.90 -24.31
CA GLU A 193 -0.04 17.30 -24.59
C GLU A 193 1.43 17.63 -24.32
N ARG A 194 1.95 17.15 -23.18
CA ARG A 194 3.31 17.53 -22.73
C ARG A 194 4.39 16.54 -23.14
N LYS A 195 4.01 15.42 -23.78
CA LYS A 195 4.93 14.34 -24.15
C LYS A 195 5.79 13.88 -22.97
N LEU A 196 5.21 13.89 -21.76
CA LEU A 196 5.86 13.41 -20.56
C LEU A 196 5.95 11.89 -20.62
N ALA A 197 7.14 11.33 -20.39
CA ALA A 197 7.27 9.89 -20.22
C ALA A 197 6.81 9.49 -18.82
N ILE A 198 5.98 8.45 -18.75
CA ILE A 198 5.37 7.98 -17.51
C ILE A 198 5.70 6.51 -17.33
N PHE A 199 6.23 6.15 -16.17
CA PHE A 199 6.36 4.77 -15.73
C PHE A 199 5.54 4.59 -14.46
N ALA A 200 4.53 3.72 -14.52
CA ALA A 200 3.68 3.43 -13.38
C ALA A 200 3.77 1.96 -12.98
N VAL A 201 3.88 1.71 -11.68
CA VAL A 201 3.58 0.43 -11.06
C VAL A 201 2.12 0.46 -10.62
N THR A 202 1.34 -0.56 -10.98
CA THR A 202 -0.08 -0.61 -10.62
C THR A 202 -0.62 -2.03 -10.51
N HIS A 203 -1.61 -2.20 -9.65
CA HIS A 203 -2.49 -3.36 -9.63
C HIS A 203 -3.85 -3.11 -10.29
N GLY A 204 -4.16 -1.85 -10.64
CA GLY A 204 -5.45 -1.44 -11.22
C GLY A 204 -5.48 -1.50 -12.75
N ASP A 205 -6.46 -2.24 -13.29
CA ASP A 205 -6.69 -2.40 -14.73
C ASP A 205 -6.97 -1.07 -15.43
N GLN A 206 -7.63 -0.12 -14.75
CA GLN A 206 -8.00 1.16 -15.33
C GLN A 206 -6.77 2.01 -15.68
N LEU A 207 -5.82 2.16 -14.76
CA LEU A 207 -4.55 2.84 -15.06
C LEU A 207 -3.73 2.10 -16.12
N ALA A 208 -3.67 0.77 -16.05
CA ALA A 208 -2.93 -0.04 -17.01
C ALA A 208 -3.51 0.07 -18.43
N SER A 209 -4.83 0.23 -18.58
CA SER A 209 -5.49 0.41 -19.87
C SER A 209 -5.08 1.71 -20.59
N LEU A 210 -4.63 2.72 -19.84
CA LEU A 210 -4.16 4.01 -20.38
C LEU A 210 -2.71 3.98 -20.87
N ALA A 211 -1.95 2.99 -20.43
CA ALA A 211 -0.55 2.87 -20.80
C ALA A 211 -0.42 2.53 -22.29
N ASP A 212 0.63 3.00 -22.94
CA ASP A 212 1.05 2.60 -24.28
C ASP A 212 1.52 1.16 -24.34
N ARG A 213 2.23 0.71 -23.29
CA ARG A 213 2.71 -0.67 -23.11
C ARG A 213 2.50 -1.11 -21.68
N VAL A 214 1.99 -2.33 -21.52
CA VAL A 214 1.80 -2.97 -20.22
C VAL A 214 2.77 -4.14 -20.11
N PHE A 215 3.42 -4.24 -18.97
CA PHE A 215 4.28 -5.37 -18.64
C PHE A 215 3.75 -6.08 -17.41
N GLN A 216 3.93 -7.39 -17.39
CA GLN A 216 3.71 -8.21 -16.22
C GLN A 216 5.07 -8.54 -15.59
N MET A 217 5.19 -8.30 -14.29
CA MET A 217 6.36 -8.64 -13.49
C MET A 217 6.06 -9.82 -12.56
N SER A 218 6.88 -10.85 -12.64
CA SER A 218 6.78 -12.06 -11.81
C SER A 218 8.17 -12.56 -11.44
N ALA A 219 8.40 -12.84 -10.16
CA ALA A 219 9.67 -13.36 -9.64
C ALA A 219 10.92 -12.61 -10.16
N GLY A 220 10.88 -11.27 -10.21
CA GLY A 220 11.99 -10.45 -10.67
C GLY A 220 12.09 -10.26 -12.19
N GLN A 221 11.34 -11.03 -12.98
CA GLN A 221 11.37 -10.98 -14.44
C GLN A 221 10.24 -10.11 -15.01
N LEU A 222 10.51 -9.43 -16.12
CA LEU A 222 9.58 -8.53 -16.79
C LEU A 222 9.21 -9.07 -18.18
N ALA A 223 7.92 -9.25 -18.44
CA ALA A 223 7.39 -9.73 -19.72
C ALA A 223 6.35 -8.76 -20.28
N LEU A 224 6.30 -8.59 -21.60
CA LEU A 224 5.25 -7.79 -22.24
C LEU A 224 3.91 -8.50 -22.06
N ALA A 225 2.87 -7.75 -21.70
CA ALA A 225 1.52 -8.26 -21.49
C ALA A 225 0.53 -7.59 -22.44
N GLU A 226 -0.62 -8.25 -22.64
CA GLU A 226 -1.76 -7.62 -23.31
C GLU A 226 -2.33 -6.51 -22.42
N LYS A 227 -2.77 -5.41 -23.04
CA LYS A 227 -3.44 -4.34 -22.29
C LYS A 227 -4.78 -4.86 -21.76
N PRO A 228 -5.11 -4.61 -20.50
CA PRO A 228 -6.45 -4.87 -20.01
C PRO A 228 -7.45 -4.00 -20.77
N SER A 229 -8.61 -4.58 -21.09
CA SER A 229 -9.74 -3.81 -21.63
C SER A 229 -10.23 -2.87 -20.54
N ALA A 230 -10.37 -1.57 -20.85
CA ALA A 230 -10.94 -0.61 -19.92
C ALA A 230 -12.38 -1.04 -19.59
N ALA A 231 -12.62 -1.54 -18.37
CA ALA A 231 -13.98 -1.81 -17.92
C ALA A 231 -14.73 -0.47 -17.82
N PRO A 232 -15.95 -0.34 -18.39
CA PRO A 232 -16.74 0.86 -18.19
C PRO A 232 -17.03 1.02 -16.69
N VAL A 233 -16.81 2.23 -16.19
CA VAL A 233 -17.17 2.61 -14.81
C VAL A 233 -18.66 2.37 -14.65
N ARG A 234 -19.03 1.34 -13.89
CA ARG A 234 -20.44 1.06 -13.58
C ARG A 234 -20.94 2.15 -12.63
N SER A 235 -21.44 3.24 -13.18
CA SER A 235 -22.44 4.07 -12.50
C SER A 235 -23.77 3.28 -12.49
N SER A 236 -23.88 2.28 -11.62
CA SER A 236 -25.13 1.55 -11.45
C SER A 236 -25.62 1.67 -10.02
N LEU A 237 -26.58 2.58 -9.82
CA LEU A 237 -27.72 2.30 -8.97
C LEU A 237 -28.23 0.90 -9.36
N ILE A 238 -27.96 -0.09 -8.52
CA ILE A 238 -28.36 -1.48 -8.77
C ILE A 238 -29.87 -1.57 -8.49
N GLU A 239 -30.68 -1.44 -9.55
CA GLU A 239 -31.95 -2.16 -9.60
C GLU A 239 -31.64 -3.66 -9.69
N ARG A 240 -32.05 -4.39 -8.65
CA ARG A 240 -31.88 -5.84 -8.56
C ARG A 240 -32.74 -6.52 -9.64
N GLN A 241 -32.10 -7.17 -10.61
CA GLN A 241 -32.71 -8.29 -11.33
C GLN A 241 -31.77 -9.50 -11.24
N GLY A 242 -32.32 -10.63 -10.80
CA GLY A 242 -31.59 -11.87 -10.54
C GLY A 242 -31.05 -12.53 -11.82
N PRO A 243 -30.17 -13.53 -11.68
CA PRO A 243 -29.51 -14.15 -12.82
C PRO A 243 -30.50 -14.95 -13.67
N VAL A 244 -30.58 -14.61 -14.95
CA VAL A 244 -31.19 -15.42 -16.01
C VAL A 244 -30.14 -16.41 -16.49
N PHE A 245 -30.43 -17.71 -16.37
CA PHE A 245 -29.60 -18.77 -16.94
C PHE A 245 -29.97 -18.97 -18.42
N GLU A 246 -29.04 -18.65 -19.32
CA GLU A 246 -29.16 -18.98 -20.75
C GLU A 246 -28.80 -20.46 -21.00
N LYS A 247 -29.59 -21.11 -21.85
CA LYS A 247 -29.51 -22.54 -22.17
C LYS A 247 -28.25 -22.88 -22.97
N THR A 248 -27.66 -24.03 -22.64
CA THR A 248 -26.53 -24.67 -23.33
C THR A 248 -26.81 -24.89 -24.83
N PRO A 249 -25.89 -24.56 -25.76
CA PRO A 249 -26.04 -24.90 -27.17
C PRO A 249 -25.86 -26.40 -27.40
N GLN A 250 -26.77 -27.02 -28.14
CA GLN A 250 -26.64 -28.37 -28.69
C GLN A 250 -25.93 -28.31 -30.04
N GLY A 251 -24.92 -29.18 -30.23
CA GLY A 251 -24.44 -29.53 -31.57
C GLY A 251 -22.93 -29.63 -31.69
N LEU A 252 -22.37 -30.81 -31.44
CA LEU A 252 -21.15 -31.29 -32.09
C LEU A 252 -21.24 -32.82 -32.21
N ALA A 253 -21.91 -33.26 -33.27
CA ALA A 253 -21.71 -34.58 -33.87
C ALA A 253 -21.30 -34.32 -35.32
N ASN A 254 -20.07 -34.73 -35.69
CA ASN A 254 -19.78 -35.59 -36.83
C ASN A 254 -18.27 -35.71 -37.10
N ASP A 255 -17.87 -36.98 -37.24
CA ASP A 255 -16.79 -37.58 -38.02
C ASP A 255 -15.67 -36.71 -38.59
N GLU A 256 -14.43 -37.03 -38.17
CA GLU A 256 -13.36 -37.51 -39.06
C GLU A 256 -12.18 -38.05 -38.21
N THR A 257 -11.84 -39.33 -38.38
CA THR A 257 -10.73 -39.99 -37.68
C THR A 257 -9.44 -39.90 -38.51
N PRO A 258 -8.27 -39.53 -37.95
CA PRO A 258 -7.01 -39.57 -38.68
C PRO A 258 -6.48 -41.00 -38.82
N LYS A 259 -6.07 -41.38 -40.03
CA LYS A 259 -5.41 -42.66 -40.35
C LYS A 259 -4.11 -42.86 -39.56
N ALA A 260 -3.98 -44.00 -38.89
CA ALA A 260 -2.77 -44.43 -38.18
C ALA A 260 -1.70 -45.02 -39.13
N ALA A 261 -0.44 -44.78 -38.78
CA ALA A 261 0.79 -45.26 -39.41
C ALA A 261 0.98 -46.79 -39.25
N PRO A 262 1.85 -47.45 -40.05
CA PRO A 262 1.89 -48.91 -40.13
C PRO A 262 2.45 -49.55 -38.85
N VAL A 263 1.80 -50.65 -38.46
CA VAL A 263 2.03 -51.42 -37.24
C VAL A 263 3.29 -52.28 -37.39
N GLY A 264 4.34 -51.95 -36.63
CA GLY A 264 5.41 -52.89 -36.29
C GLY A 264 4.91 -53.95 -35.30
N ASP A 265 5.46 -55.15 -35.38
CA ASP A 265 4.96 -56.37 -34.73
C ASP A 265 5.09 -56.30 -33.19
N TRP A 266 3.98 -56.04 -32.48
CA TRP A 266 3.90 -55.95 -31.01
C TRP A 266 3.15 -57.12 -30.37
N ARG A 267 3.35 -58.35 -30.87
CA ARG A 267 2.70 -59.54 -30.32
C ARG A 267 3.48 -60.10 -29.13
N GLY A 268 3.22 -59.58 -27.93
CA GLY A 268 3.66 -60.21 -26.69
C GLY A 268 2.87 -59.71 -25.47
N PRO A 269 2.50 -60.58 -24.51
CA PRO A 269 1.71 -60.19 -23.33
C PRO A 269 2.39 -59.11 -22.47
N ALA A 270 3.72 -58.99 -22.52
CA ALA A 270 4.48 -57.99 -21.78
C ALA A 270 4.24 -56.53 -22.26
N SER A 271 3.96 -56.30 -23.54
CA SER A 271 3.73 -54.94 -24.08
C SER A 271 2.35 -54.39 -23.70
N PHE A 272 1.35 -55.27 -23.60
CA PHE A 272 0.01 -54.92 -23.12
C PHE A 272 0.03 -54.52 -21.64
N PHE A 273 0.82 -55.23 -20.83
CA PHE A 273 1.00 -54.86 -19.42
C PHE A 273 1.70 -53.51 -19.26
N LEU A 274 2.76 -53.25 -20.03
CA LEU A 274 3.51 -51.98 -19.94
C LEU A 274 2.67 -50.78 -20.40
N SER A 275 1.91 -50.91 -21.49
CA SER A 275 1.05 -49.82 -21.99
C SER A 275 -0.12 -49.54 -21.05
N THR A 276 -0.71 -50.57 -20.44
CA THR A 276 -1.78 -50.42 -19.45
C THR A 276 -1.26 -49.77 -18.16
N LEU A 277 -0.03 -50.09 -17.74
CA LEU A 277 0.63 -49.44 -16.59
C LEU A 277 0.98 -47.98 -16.86
N LEU A 278 1.47 -47.66 -18.06
CA LEU A 278 1.80 -46.28 -18.46
C LEU A 278 0.55 -45.41 -18.63
N LEU A 279 -0.52 -45.95 -19.23
CA LEU A 279 -1.80 -45.26 -19.33
C LEU A 279 -2.45 -45.08 -17.95
N GLY A 280 -2.43 -46.11 -17.10
CA GLY A 280 -2.96 -46.05 -15.74
C GLY A 280 -2.21 -45.03 -14.87
N SER A 281 -0.88 -45.00 -14.94
CA SER A 281 -0.06 -44.02 -14.20
C SER A 281 -0.22 -42.60 -14.72
N SER A 282 -0.34 -42.39 -16.04
CA SER A 282 -0.63 -41.08 -16.63
C SER A 282 -2.05 -40.58 -16.30
N LEU A 283 -3.02 -41.49 -16.22
CA LEU A 283 -4.39 -41.17 -15.81
C LEU A 283 -4.43 -40.80 -14.33
N LEU A 284 -3.76 -41.58 -13.46
CA LEU A 284 -3.65 -41.28 -12.03
C LEU A 284 -2.95 -39.94 -11.79
N TYR A 285 -1.82 -39.70 -12.47
CA TYR A 285 -1.08 -38.44 -12.35
C TYR A 285 -1.88 -37.22 -12.84
N SER A 286 -2.67 -37.37 -13.92
CA SER A 286 -3.54 -36.29 -14.40
C SER A 286 -4.74 -36.05 -13.49
N THR A 287 -5.36 -37.09 -12.92
CA THR A 287 -6.43 -36.93 -11.93
C THR A 287 -5.93 -36.28 -10.64
N ASP A 288 -4.74 -36.63 -10.18
CA ASP A 288 -4.15 -36.06 -8.96
C ASP A 288 -3.80 -34.57 -9.16
N ARG A 289 -3.31 -34.20 -10.35
CA ARG A 289 -3.09 -32.79 -10.71
C ARG A 289 -4.39 -31.99 -10.84
N ILE A 290 -5.46 -32.58 -11.37
CA ILE A 290 -6.76 -31.91 -11.48
C ILE A 290 -7.39 -31.74 -10.09
N ILE A 291 -7.28 -32.74 -9.22
CA ILE A 291 -7.75 -32.66 -7.84
C ILE A 291 -6.92 -31.63 -7.06
N ALA A 292 -5.60 -31.64 -7.16
CA ALA A 292 -4.73 -30.64 -6.53
C ALA A 292 -4.98 -29.22 -7.07
N TRP A 293 -5.26 -29.06 -8.37
CA TRP A 293 -5.61 -27.77 -8.97
C TRP A 293 -7.01 -27.29 -8.57
N SER A 294 -7.98 -28.20 -8.42
CA SER A 294 -9.33 -27.91 -7.93
C SER A 294 -9.31 -27.51 -6.45
N GLN A 295 -8.65 -28.30 -5.60
CA GLN A 295 -8.44 -28.00 -4.19
C GLN A 295 -7.65 -26.70 -4.02
N GLY A 296 -6.62 -26.49 -4.83
CA GLY A 296 -5.84 -25.24 -4.86
C GLY A 296 -6.68 -24.02 -5.23
N ARG A 297 -7.63 -24.14 -6.17
CA ARG A 297 -8.56 -23.04 -6.51
C ARG A 297 -9.56 -22.74 -5.40
N HIS A 298 -10.06 -23.75 -4.68
CA HIS A 298 -10.94 -23.53 -3.52
C HIS A 298 -10.21 -22.86 -2.35
N LEU A 299 -9.00 -23.33 -2.02
CA LEU A 299 -8.16 -22.71 -1.00
C LEU A 299 -7.76 -21.28 -1.40
N TRP A 300 -7.42 -21.06 -2.67
CA TRP A 300 -7.10 -19.74 -3.20
C TRP A 300 -8.29 -18.77 -3.14
N ALA A 301 -9.49 -19.22 -3.50
CA ALA A 301 -10.70 -18.40 -3.43
C ALA A 301 -11.06 -18.04 -1.97
N GLN A 302 -10.88 -18.96 -1.02
CA GLN A 302 -11.08 -18.68 0.40
C GLN A 302 -10.03 -17.69 0.95
N GLN A 303 -8.76 -17.85 0.57
CA GLN A 303 -7.70 -16.93 1.00
C GLN A 303 -7.86 -15.53 0.40
N GLU A 304 -8.23 -15.41 -0.87
CA GLU A 304 -8.45 -14.12 -1.52
C GLU A 304 -9.67 -13.40 -0.92
N LYS A 305 -10.76 -14.14 -0.67
CA LYS A 305 -11.93 -13.60 0.02
C LYS A 305 -11.58 -13.12 1.43
N LYS A 306 -10.84 -13.92 2.20
CA LYS A 306 -10.35 -13.53 3.53
C LYS A 306 -9.49 -12.27 3.47
N ARG A 307 -8.58 -12.17 2.50
CA ARG A 307 -7.70 -11.01 2.30
C ARG A 307 -8.49 -9.74 1.98
N ILE A 308 -9.49 -9.84 1.10
CA ILE A 308 -10.38 -8.73 0.74
C ILE A 308 -11.16 -8.27 1.98
N THR A 309 -11.73 -9.22 2.74
CA THR A 309 -12.45 -8.92 3.99
C THR A 309 -11.54 -8.27 5.04
N GLU A 310 -10.33 -8.79 5.24
CA GLU A 310 -9.29 -8.20 6.10
C GLU A 310 -8.99 -6.75 5.67
N GLU A 311 -8.76 -6.53 4.38
CA GLU A 311 -8.42 -5.24 3.82
C GLU A 311 -9.57 -4.22 3.94
N ILE A 312 -10.80 -4.64 3.67
CA ILE A 312 -11.99 -3.81 3.86
C ILE A 312 -12.15 -3.45 5.34
N ALA A 313 -12.03 -4.42 6.24
CA ALA A 313 -12.15 -4.16 7.66
C ALA A 313 -11.03 -3.27 8.21
N PHE A 314 -9.78 -3.42 7.75
CA PHE A 314 -8.69 -2.50 8.11
C PHE A 314 -8.97 -1.05 7.68
N ARG A 315 -9.63 -0.85 6.54
CA ARG A 315 -9.97 0.48 6.01
C ARG A 315 -11.19 1.09 6.68
N GLN A 316 -12.24 0.30 6.88
CA GLN A 316 -13.55 0.80 7.31
C GLN A 316 -13.72 0.78 8.82
N LEU A 317 -13.04 -0.12 9.54
CA LEU A 317 -13.04 -0.14 10.99
C LEU A 317 -11.83 0.67 11.47
N ARG A 318 -12.05 1.81 12.13
CA ARG A 318 -10.98 2.47 12.88
C ARG A 318 -11.07 2.12 14.34
N ALA A 319 -9.90 1.85 14.91
CA ALA A 319 -9.64 1.84 16.32
C ALA A 319 -8.52 2.86 16.58
N ASP A 320 -8.68 3.70 17.58
CA ASP A 320 -7.63 4.62 18.03
C ASP A 320 -7.92 5.07 19.47
N VAL A 321 -6.93 5.66 20.13
CA VAL A 321 -7.09 6.13 21.50
C VAL A 321 -7.77 7.50 21.51
N ASP A 322 -8.88 7.60 22.24
CA ASP A 322 -9.71 8.80 22.29
C ASP A 322 -9.28 9.76 23.40
N SER A 323 -9.02 9.23 24.60
CA SER A 323 -8.71 10.05 25.78
C SER A 323 -7.86 9.31 26.82
N PHE A 324 -7.07 10.10 27.56
CA PHE A 324 -6.36 9.71 28.78
C PHE A 324 -6.68 10.68 29.89
N ASP A 325 -6.97 10.13 31.06
CA ASP A 325 -7.12 10.84 32.31
C ASP A 325 -6.17 10.21 33.33
N ALA A 326 -5.06 10.90 33.60
CA ALA A 326 -4.02 10.44 34.51
C ALA A 326 -4.24 11.10 35.88
N MET A 327 -4.38 10.27 36.90
CA MET A 327 -4.56 10.67 38.30
C MET A 327 -3.21 10.77 39.00
N ASP A 328 -3.16 11.58 40.06
CA ASP A 328 -1.93 11.86 40.82
C ASP A 328 -1.32 10.60 41.49
N ASP A 329 -2.12 9.57 41.73
CA ASP A 329 -1.72 8.29 42.35
C ASP A 329 -1.12 7.27 41.36
N GLY A 330 -0.98 7.67 40.09
CA GLY A 330 -0.48 6.85 39.00
C GLY A 330 -1.53 6.03 38.26
N ASN A 331 -2.80 6.10 38.66
CA ASN A 331 -3.88 5.44 37.95
C ASN A 331 -4.23 6.24 36.69
N VAL A 332 -4.38 5.53 35.59
CA VAL A 332 -4.70 6.11 34.29
C VAL A 332 -5.98 5.46 33.78
N ARG A 333 -6.97 6.29 33.46
CA ARG A 333 -8.19 5.87 32.75
C ARG A 333 -8.08 6.31 31.30
N ALA A 334 -8.39 5.41 30.38
CA ALA A 334 -8.30 5.69 28.97
C ALA A 334 -9.46 5.06 28.20
N ASN A 335 -9.76 5.63 27.04
CA ASN A 335 -10.80 5.12 26.16
C ASN A 335 -10.22 4.84 24.78
N LEU A 336 -10.38 3.61 24.31
CA LEU A 336 -10.18 3.28 22.90
C LEU A 336 -11.52 3.50 22.18
N PHE A 337 -11.56 4.27 21.09
CA PHE A 337 -12.77 4.32 20.28
C PHE A 337 -12.69 3.29 19.15
N LEU A 338 -13.85 2.72 18.82
CA LEU A 338 -14.07 1.89 17.64
C LEU A 338 -15.20 2.48 16.81
N GLN A 339 -15.00 2.58 15.51
CA GLN A 339 -15.98 3.17 14.61
C GLN A 339 -15.94 2.48 13.25
N ASN A 340 -17.13 2.18 12.71
CA ASN A 340 -17.28 1.71 11.35
C ASN A 340 -17.63 2.88 10.41
N PHE A 341 -16.76 3.18 9.47
CA PHE A 341 -16.96 4.28 8.51
C PHE A 341 -17.84 3.91 7.33
N ASP A 342 -18.13 2.63 7.13
CA ASP A 342 -19.03 2.15 6.09
C ASP A 342 -20.29 1.51 6.69
N PRO A 343 -21.42 2.25 6.75
CA PRO A 343 -22.68 1.73 7.28
C PRO A 343 -23.31 0.63 6.41
N SER A 344 -22.84 0.42 5.17
CA SER A 344 -23.33 -0.66 4.30
C SER A 344 -22.75 -2.02 4.69
N LEU A 345 -21.62 -2.04 5.41
CA LEU A 345 -20.94 -3.22 5.89
C LEU A 345 -21.17 -3.38 7.40
N ARG A 346 -21.34 -4.63 7.84
CA ARG A 346 -21.51 -4.95 9.26
C ARG A 346 -20.29 -5.69 9.77
N PHE A 347 -19.65 -5.13 10.78
CA PHE A 347 -18.53 -5.77 11.45
C PHE A 347 -18.93 -6.16 12.86
N PHE A 348 -18.59 -7.38 13.24
CA PHE A 348 -18.73 -7.92 14.56
C PHE A 348 -17.34 -8.18 15.11
N ILE A 349 -17.06 -7.65 16.30
CA ILE A 349 -15.78 -7.84 16.98
C ILE A 349 -15.98 -8.67 18.24
N LEU A 350 -15.03 -9.55 18.51
CA LEU A 350 -14.81 -10.09 19.84
C LEU A 350 -13.76 -9.20 20.52
N GLY A 351 -14.13 -8.64 21.67
CA GLY A 351 -13.53 -7.44 22.28
C GLY A 351 -12.00 -7.37 22.24
N PRO A 352 -11.43 -6.15 22.11
CA PRO A 352 -9.99 -6.01 22.05
C PRO A 352 -9.35 -6.36 23.40
N THR A 353 -8.37 -7.25 23.36
CA THR A 353 -7.41 -7.43 24.44
C THR A 353 -6.38 -6.31 24.35
N ILE A 354 -6.33 -5.46 25.38
CA ILE A 354 -5.42 -4.31 25.43
C ILE A 354 -4.20 -4.67 26.28
N ARG A 355 -3.00 -4.50 25.72
CA ARG A 355 -1.73 -4.62 26.43
C ARG A 355 -0.99 -3.30 26.39
N ILE A 356 -0.40 -2.91 27.52
CA ILE A 356 0.25 -1.61 27.68
C ILE A 356 1.71 -1.84 27.99
N PHE A 357 2.56 -1.05 27.35
CA PHE A 357 4.01 -1.08 27.51
C PHE A 357 4.53 0.34 27.71
N TYR A 358 5.58 0.48 28.50
CA TYR A 358 6.35 1.73 28.60
C TYR A 358 7.80 1.47 28.21
N GLN A 359 8.49 2.52 27.76
CA GLN A 359 9.90 2.40 27.38
C GLN A 359 10.83 2.77 28.54
N ALA A 360 11.81 1.92 28.84
CA ALA A 360 12.89 2.17 29.79
C ALA A 360 14.19 1.50 29.32
N ASP A 361 15.31 2.23 29.41
CA ASP A 361 16.64 1.75 29.01
C ASP A 361 16.66 1.20 27.56
N GLY A 362 15.89 1.82 26.67
CA GLY A 362 15.73 1.42 25.27
C GLY A 362 14.88 0.16 25.03
N ARG A 363 14.20 -0.37 26.06
CA ARG A 363 13.37 -1.59 25.98
C ARG A 363 11.92 -1.30 26.34
N TRP A 364 11.02 -2.15 25.84
CA TRP A 364 9.60 -2.10 26.14
C TRP A 364 9.24 -3.05 27.28
N ASP A 365 8.84 -2.50 28.42
CA ASP A 365 8.40 -3.26 29.59
C ASP A 365 6.87 -3.25 29.68
N SER A 366 6.27 -4.40 29.99
CA SER A 366 4.81 -4.54 30.10
C SER A 366 4.31 -3.96 31.41
N VAL A 367 3.20 -3.21 31.34
CA VAL A 367 2.47 -2.75 32.51
C VAL A 367 1.49 -3.85 32.96
N PRO A 368 1.52 -4.29 34.23
CA PRO A 368 0.53 -5.21 34.76
C PRO A 368 -0.86 -4.61 34.65
N GLN A 369 -1.77 -5.34 34.01
CA GLN A 369 -3.14 -4.88 33.79
C GLN A 369 -4.04 -5.29 34.96
N GLU A 370 -4.76 -4.33 35.54
CA GLU A 370 -5.95 -4.62 36.34
C GLU A 370 -7.10 -4.86 35.36
N SER A 371 -7.81 -5.97 35.53
CA SER A 371 -8.79 -6.52 34.58
C SER A 371 -9.66 -5.44 33.92
N SER A 372 -9.55 -5.27 32.59
CA SER A 372 -10.40 -4.31 31.87
C SER A 372 -11.79 -4.90 31.60
N GLU A 373 -12.85 -4.11 31.80
CA GLU A 373 -14.20 -4.39 31.30
C GLU A 373 -14.22 -4.54 29.75
N ALA A 374 -13.16 -4.10 29.06
CA ALA A 374 -12.95 -4.28 27.62
C ALA A 374 -12.74 -5.75 27.20
N SER A 375 -12.29 -6.62 28.12
CA SER A 375 -12.06 -8.05 27.89
C SER A 375 -13.32 -8.90 28.07
N ASP A 376 -14.51 -8.30 28.00
CA ASP A 376 -15.76 -9.07 28.03
C ASP A 376 -15.87 -9.84 26.70
N ALA A 377 -15.94 -11.18 26.76
CA ALA A 377 -15.96 -12.10 25.61
C ALA A 377 -17.28 -12.04 24.80
N LYS A 378 -17.92 -10.88 24.75
CA LYS A 378 -19.17 -10.64 24.03
C LYS A 378 -18.87 -10.10 22.65
N ILE A 379 -19.47 -10.74 21.65
CA ILE A 379 -19.47 -10.24 20.28
C ILE A 379 -20.25 -8.93 20.23
N ARG A 380 -19.62 -7.87 19.74
CA ARG A 380 -20.21 -6.53 19.58
C ARG A 380 -20.28 -6.17 18.10
N GLU A 381 -21.42 -5.65 17.66
CA GLU A 381 -21.50 -5.02 16.34
C GLU A 381 -20.87 -3.63 16.41
N VAL A 382 -19.98 -3.31 15.49
CA VAL A 382 -19.34 -1.99 15.41
C VAL A 382 -20.24 -1.08 14.58
N VAL A 383 -20.84 -0.12 15.27
CA VAL A 383 -21.75 0.86 14.68
C VAL A 383 -20.99 2.04 14.07
N PRO A 384 -21.65 2.85 13.22
CA PRO A 384 -21.04 4.07 12.66
C PRO A 384 -20.77 5.17 13.69
N ALA A 385 -21.42 5.11 14.86
CA ALA A 385 -21.09 5.99 15.97
C ALA A 385 -19.83 5.52 16.70
N LYS A 386 -19.08 6.46 17.29
CA LYS A 386 -17.93 6.14 18.14
C LYS A 386 -18.37 5.26 19.32
N THR A 387 -17.90 4.02 19.32
CA THR A 387 -18.06 3.09 20.44
C THR A 387 -16.83 3.21 21.32
N LEU A 388 -16.99 3.71 22.55
CA LEU A 388 -15.87 3.82 23.49
C LEU A 388 -15.70 2.53 24.27
N ILE A 389 -14.45 2.07 24.36
CA ILE A 389 -14.02 0.92 25.13
C ILE A 389 -13.09 1.44 26.24
N PRO A 390 -13.60 1.55 27.48
CA PRO A 390 -12.81 2.02 28.60
C PRO A 390 -11.82 0.96 29.05
N PHE A 391 -10.61 1.39 29.40
CA PHE A 391 -9.60 0.58 30.07
C PHE A 391 -8.85 1.40 31.10
N HIS A 392 -8.31 0.73 32.11
CA HIS A 392 -7.53 1.37 33.17
C HIS A 392 -6.24 0.60 33.40
N PHE A 393 -5.23 1.32 33.86
CA PHE A 393 -3.94 0.76 34.22
C PHE A 393 -3.24 1.69 35.21
N ARG A 394 -2.23 1.17 35.90
CA ARG A 394 -1.40 1.96 36.80
C ARG A 394 0.01 2.09 36.25
N LEU A 395 0.52 3.31 36.15
CA LEU A 395 1.84 3.59 35.57
C LEU A 395 2.64 4.57 36.44
N LEU A 396 3.54 4.02 37.25
CA LEU A 396 4.54 4.78 38.02
C LEU A 396 5.90 4.05 38.00
N PRO A 397 6.54 3.92 36.85
CA PRO A 397 7.83 3.25 36.79
C PRO A 397 8.90 4.08 37.52
N PRO A 398 9.87 3.44 38.18
CA PRO A 398 10.98 4.13 38.83
C PRO A 398 11.94 4.77 37.82
N LYS A 399 12.00 4.23 36.59
CA LYS A 399 12.81 4.73 35.47
C LYS A 399 12.05 4.56 34.16
N TYR A 400 12.26 5.48 33.22
CA TYR A 400 11.67 5.46 31.89
C TYR A 400 12.50 6.34 30.94
N ASP A 401 12.36 6.08 29.65
CA ASP A 401 13.01 6.88 28.60
C ASP A 401 12.22 8.18 28.36
N GLU A 402 12.93 9.30 28.40
CA GLU A 402 12.35 10.63 28.17
C GLU A 402 12.65 11.13 26.76
N LEU A 403 11.89 10.63 25.76
CA LEU A 403 11.96 11.19 24.40
C LEU A 403 11.42 12.63 24.35
N ILE A 404 10.36 12.89 25.14
CA ILE A 404 9.93 14.24 25.53
C ILE A 404 10.13 14.33 27.04
N ARG A 405 10.79 15.39 27.51
CA ARG A 405 11.18 15.49 28.93
C ARG A 405 9.93 15.56 29.81
N GLY A 406 9.84 14.70 30.81
CA GLY A 406 8.68 14.60 31.70
C GLY A 406 7.45 13.89 31.12
N TYR A 407 7.61 13.13 30.03
CA TYR A 407 6.57 12.25 29.50
C TYR A 407 7.07 10.80 29.42
N PHE A 408 6.20 9.85 29.79
CA PHE A 408 6.36 8.43 29.52
C PHE A 408 6.14 8.15 28.04
N HIS A 409 7.02 7.36 27.42
CA HIS A 409 6.76 6.79 26.11
C HIS A 409 5.98 5.48 26.27
N ILE A 410 4.75 5.45 25.79
CA ILE A 410 3.81 4.33 25.98
C ILE A 410 3.42 3.75 24.63
N ARG A 411 3.43 2.41 24.55
CA ARG A 411 2.82 1.64 23.46
C ARG A 411 1.60 0.90 23.99
N ILE A 412 0.50 1.00 23.26
CA ILE A 412 -0.76 0.32 23.55
C ILE A 412 -1.05 -0.60 22.39
N THR A 413 -1.09 -1.90 22.66
CA THR A 413 -1.41 -2.93 21.67
C THR A 413 -2.84 -3.38 21.90
N SER A 414 -3.69 -3.27 20.89
CA SER A 414 -5.08 -3.73 20.89
C SER A 414 -5.24 -4.90 19.93
N THR A 415 -5.59 -6.07 20.46
CA THR A 415 -5.81 -7.29 19.65
C THR A 415 -7.29 -7.68 19.67
N MET A 416 -7.95 -7.74 18.53
CA MET A 416 -9.37 -8.10 18.40
C MET A 416 -9.59 -9.13 17.31
N VAL A 417 -10.66 -9.93 17.43
CA VAL A 417 -11.11 -10.81 16.33
C VAL A 417 -12.28 -10.14 15.63
N VAL A 418 -12.21 -10.04 14.31
CA VAL A 418 -13.22 -9.38 13.48
C VAL A 418 -13.92 -10.40 12.59
N SER A 419 -15.22 -10.19 12.40
CA SER A 419 -16.11 -11.02 11.58
C SER A 419 -17.11 -10.15 10.83
N GLU A 420 -17.51 -10.56 9.62
CA GLU A 420 -18.64 -9.96 8.89
C GLU A 420 -20.00 -10.48 9.39
N THR A 421 -20.01 -11.59 10.13
CA THR A 421 -21.24 -12.23 10.61
C THR A 421 -21.24 -12.36 12.13
N ARG A 422 -22.43 -12.22 12.71
CA ARG A 422 -22.64 -12.40 14.15
C ARG A 422 -22.40 -13.85 14.62
N GLU A 423 -22.70 -14.82 13.77
CA GLU A 423 -22.34 -16.22 13.98
C GLU A 423 -20.87 -16.41 13.61
N ALA A 424 -20.07 -17.02 14.48
CA ALA A 424 -18.65 -17.36 14.26
C ALA A 424 -18.43 -18.46 13.19
N LYS A 425 -19.33 -18.52 12.20
CA LYS A 425 -19.27 -19.40 11.01
C LYS A 425 -18.76 -18.66 9.76
N GLY A 426 -18.60 -17.34 9.84
CA GLY A 426 -18.00 -16.51 8.79
C GLY A 426 -16.47 -16.54 8.81
N ASP A 427 -15.87 -15.81 7.87
CA ASP A 427 -14.41 -15.66 7.78
C ASP A 427 -13.92 -14.79 8.95
N LEU A 428 -13.30 -15.43 9.94
CA LEU A 428 -12.72 -14.78 11.13
C LEU A 428 -11.27 -14.40 10.84
N PHE A 429 -10.87 -13.21 11.29
CA PHE A 429 -9.46 -12.83 11.30
C PHE A 429 -9.09 -12.01 12.54
N GLU A 430 -7.82 -12.08 12.90
CA GLU A 430 -7.25 -11.37 14.04
C GLU A 430 -6.66 -10.05 13.54
N ARG A 431 -7.00 -8.95 14.21
CA ARG A 431 -6.48 -7.62 13.97
C ARG A 431 -5.72 -7.15 15.20
N GLN A 432 -4.48 -6.73 15.00
CA GLN A 432 -3.65 -6.12 16.03
C GLN A 432 -3.27 -4.71 15.59
N ASP A 433 -3.58 -3.72 16.43
CA ASP A 433 -3.20 -2.33 16.23
C ASP A 433 -2.27 -1.88 17.37
N ASP A 434 -1.18 -1.20 17.04
CA ASP A 434 -0.25 -0.61 18.01
C ASP A 434 -0.35 0.92 17.97
N TYR A 435 -0.62 1.54 19.12
CA TYR A 435 -0.71 2.98 19.30
C TYR A 435 0.44 3.47 20.17
N TYR A 436 1.08 4.56 19.76
CA TYR A 436 2.19 5.15 20.49
C TYR A 436 1.80 6.55 20.97
N ILE A 437 2.07 6.83 22.24
CA ILE A 437 1.75 8.11 22.87
C ILE A 437 2.86 8.54 23.83
N TYR A 438 2.86 9.83 24.13
CA TYR A 438 3.59 10.40 25.25
C TYR A 438 2.59 10.79 26.33
N LEU A 439 2.65 10.19 27.52
CA LEU A 439 1.78 10.52 28.65
C LEU A 439 2.57 11.32 29.69
N LYS A 440 2.04 12.45 30.14
CA LYS A 440 2.73 13.30 31.12
C LYS A 440 2.95 12.51 32.42
N ASP A 441 4.15 12.59 32.98
CA ASP A 441 4.41 12.05 34.32
C ASP A 441 3.60 12.84 35.37
N PRO A 442 2.66 12.21 36.09
CA PRO A 442 1.83 12.90 37.08
C PRO A 442 2.66 13.44 38.25
N ARG A 443 3.88 12.92 38.47
CA ARG A 443 4.80 13.41 39.52
C ARG A 443 5.37 14.80 39.23
N LEU A 444 5.26 15.29 37.99
CA LEU A 444 5.86 16.55 37.55
C LEU A 444 4.83 17.66 37.41
N THR A 445 5.16 18.84 37.95
CA THR A 445 4.35 20.06 37.76
C THR A 445 4.45 20.56 36.32
N GLU A 446 3.43 21.27 35.83
CA GLU A 446 3.45 21.84 34.48
C GLU A 446 4.60 22.83 34.26
N ASP A 447 4.93 23.65 35.27
CA ASP A 447 6.06 24.57 35.20
C ASP A 447 7.40 23.83 35.05
N GLU A 448 7.54 22.68 35.70
CA GLU A 448 8.73 21.86 35.58
C GLU A 448 8.86 21.22 34.20
N VAL A 449 7.77 20.66 33.66
CA VAL A 449 7.72 20.11 32.29
C VAL A 449 8.06 21.21 31.28
N ARG A 450 7.51 22.41 31.42
CA ARG A 450 7.84 23.57 30.56
C ARG A 450 9.33 23.89 30.59
N ARG A 451 9.90 24.00 31.78
CA ARG A 451 11.33 24.33 31.96
C ARG A 451 12.24 23.27 31.35
N ARG A 452 11.93 21.98 31.57
CA ARG A 452 12.74 20.86 31.06
C ARG A 452 12.74 20.77 29.53
N ASN A 453 11.66 21.17 28.86
CA ASN A 453 11.55 21.15 27.41
C ASN A 453 11.86 22.50 26.73
N GLY A 454 12.17 23.55 27.49
CA GLY A 454 12.40 24.90 26.94
C GLY A 454 11.14 25.54 26.33
N TRP A 455 9.95 25.16 26.82
CA TRP A 455 8.69 25.72 26.34
C TRP A 455 8.45 27.13 26.87
N LYS A 456 7.71 27.95 26.11
CA LYS A 456 7.44 29.34 26.47
C LYS A 456 6.65 29.42 27.80
N PRO A 457 6.91 30.41 28.66
CA PRO A 457 6.08 30.67 29.83
C PRO A 457 4.59 30.81 29.43
N GLY A 458 3.70 30.14 30.18
CA GLY A 458 2.25 30.14 29.91
C GLY A 458 1.78 29.21 28.79
N SER A 459 2.68 28.45 28.12
CA SER A 459 2.24 27.43 27.15
C SER A 459 1.50 26.29 27.83
N VAL A 460 0.42 25.81 27.19
CA VAL A 460 -0.35 24.65 27.67
C VAL A 460 0.53 23.40 27.67
N VAL A 461 0.56 22.68 28.79
CA VAL A 461 1.22 21.37 28.90
C VAL A 461 0.16 20.30 28.67
N PRO A 462 0.16 19.62 27.50
CA PRO A 462 -0.87 18.64 27.22
C PRO A 462 -0.72 17.42 28.16
N PRO A 463 -1.82 16.85 28.68
CA PRO A 463 -1.77 15.67 29.55
C PRO A 463 -1.22 14.44 28.82
N TRP A 464 -1.41 14.37 27.50
CA TRP A 464 -0.82 13.37 26.62
C TRP A 464 -0.62 13.95 25.22
N ILE A 465 0.28 13.35 24.45
CA ILE A 465 0.61 13.74 23.07
C ILE A 465 0.58 12.48 22.23
N ALA A 466 -0.20 12.49 21.14
CA ALA A 466 -0.17 11.42 20.15
C ALA A 466 1.21 11.39 19.46
N MET A 467 1.82 10.21 19.36
CA MET A 467 3.03 10.07 18.55
C MET A 467 2.63 10.00 17.07
N PRO A 468 3.29 10.74 16.18
CA PRO A 468 3.08 10.58 14.75
C PRO A 468 3.35 9.13 14.34
N ALA A 469 2.58 8.60 13.39
CA ALA A 469 2.82 7.25 12.86
C ALA A 469 4.24 7.15 12.28
N HIS A 470 4.98 6.12 12.69
CA HIS A 470 6.34 5.82 12.25
C HIS A 470 6.38 4.78 11.14
#